data_AF-A0A6M0CH75-F1
#
_entry.id   AF-A0A6M0CH75-F1
#
_cell.length_a   1.000
_cell.length_b   1.000
_cell.length_c   1.000
_cell.angle_alpha   90.00
_cell.angle_beta   90.00
_cell.angle_gamma   90.00
#
_symmetry.space_group_name_H-M   'P 1'
#
loop_
_entity.id
_entity.type
_entity.pdbx_description
1 polymer ?
#
loop_
_entity_poly.entity_id
_entity_poly.type
_entity_poly.pdbx_seq_one_letter_code
_entity_poly.pdbx_strand_id
1 'polypeptide(L)'
;MRADLDESLKRSHIEPSSLSTFQRILLTTDGTVTEMLEAYTLEQINVVKLSEGLVSTVQEIPVLELKRGTQVIERKILLQGKISRKNYLYAESIIVPERLDRKFQ
;
A
#
# COMPACT_ATOMS: atom_id res chain seq x y z
N MET A 1 -9.19 -10.85 15.82
CA MET A 1 -8.57 -9.72 15.09
C MET A 1 -9.69 -9.05 14.29
N ARG A 2 -9.45 -8.17 13.31
CA ARG A 2 -10.54 -7.85 12.35
C ARG A 2 -10.88 -9.14 11.57
N ALA A 3 -12.15 -9.41 11.32
CA ALA A 3 -12.62 -10.71 10.82
C ALA A 3 -12.08 -11.06 9.42
N ASP A 4 -11.94 -10.05 8.56
CA ASP A 4 -11.35 -10.12 7.23
C ASP A 4 -9.85 -10.50 7.24
N LEU A 5 -9.11 -9.96 8.20
CA LEU A 5 -7.69 -10.28 8.39
C LEU A 5 -7.50 -11.71 8.91
N ASP A 6 -8.35 -12.16 9.84
CA ASP A 6 -8.33 -13.55 10.34
C ASP A 6 -8.60 -14.56 9.21
N GLU A 7 -9.51 -14.25 8.29
CA GLU A 7 -9.77 -15.09 7.11
C GLU A 7 -8.59 -15.11 6.13
N SER A 8 -7.98 -13.94 5.89
CA SER A 8 -6.83 -13.80 4.99
C SER A 8 -5.62 -14.59 5.48
N LEU A 9 -5.29 -14.50 6.77
CA LEU A 9 -4.18 -15.27 7.37
C LEU A 9 -4.41 -16.79 7.27
N LYS A 10 -5.65 -17.26 7.48
CA LYS A 10 -6.00 -18.68 7.31
C LYS A 10 -5.80 -19.15 5.87
N ARG A 11 -6.25 -18.37 4.88
CA ARG A 11 -6.06 -18.66 3.46
C ARG A 11 -4.58 -18.73 3.07
N SER A 12 -3.73 -17.94 3.74
CA SER A 12 -2.28 -17.94 3.53
C SER A 12 -1.51 -18.92 4.42
N HIS A 13 -2.20 -19.73 5.24
CA HIS A 13 -1.58 -20.65 6.21
C HIS A 13 -0.60 -19.96 7.18
N ILE A 14 -0.91 -18.73 7.60
CA ILE A 14 -0.10 -17.95 8.53
C ILE A 14 -0.72 -18.02 9.92
N GLU A 15 0.01 -18.59 10.88
CA GLU A 15 -0.38 -18.57 12.29
C GLU A 15 -0.12 -17.17 12.89
N PRO A 16 -1.14 -16.46 13.43
CA PRO A 16 -0.94 -15.11 13.97
C PRO A 16 0.10 -15.03 15.10
N SER A 17 0.28 -16.11 15.86
CA SER A 17 1.27 -16.22 16.93
C SER A 17 2.71 -16.27 16.41
N SER A 18 2.92 -16.69 15.16
CA SER A 18 4.26 -16.78 14.54
C SER A 18 4.77 -15.42 14.03
N LEU A 19 3.89 -14.43 13.90
CA LEU A 19 4.25 -13.08 13.49
C LEU A 19 5.04 -12.36 14.60
N SER A 20 5.96 -11.49 14.20
CA SER A 20 6.59 -10.56 15.15
C SER A 20 5.58 -9.52 15.63
N THR A 21 5.89 -8.85 16.76
CA THR A 21 5.07 -7.74 17.24
C THR A 21 4.94 -6.63 16.20
N PHE A 22 6.02 -6.32 15.48
CA PHE A 22 5.99 -5.35 14.40
C PHE A 22 5.07 -5.77 13.24
N GLN A 23 5.12 -7.04 12.82
CA GLN A 23 4.24 -7.56 11.78
C GLN A 23 2.76 -7.52 12.18
N ARG A 24 2.45 -7.85 13.44
CA ARG A 24 1.06 -7.72 13.95
C ARG A 24 0.58 -6.28 13.91
N ILE A 25 1.40 -5.33 14.38
CA ILE A 25 1.08 -3.90 14.33
C ILE A 25 0.82 -3.48 12.88
N LEU A 26 1.71 -3.85 11.95
CA LEU A 26 1.61 -3.52 10.52
C LEU A 26 0.30 -4.01 9.88
N LEU A 27 -0.22 -5.16 10.30
CA LEU A 27 -1.48 -5.71 9.78
C LEU A 27 -2.73 -5.07 10.39
N THR A 28 -2.61 -4.42 11.55
CA THR A 28 -3.77 -3.87 12.29
C THR A 28 -3.86 -2.35 12.29
N THR A 29 -2.78 -1.66 11.93
CA THR A 29 -2.70 -0.20 11.95
C THR A 29 -3.51 0.45 10.84
N ASP A 30 -4.07 1.62 11.15
CA ASP A 30 -4.65 2.58 10.22
C ASP A 30 -3.78 3.84 10.01
N GLY A 31 -2.68 3.96 10.77
CA GLY A 31 -1.70 5.05 10.67
C GLY A 31 -0.75 4.93 9.46
N THR A 32 0.18 5.88 9.34
CA THR A 32 1.12 5.87 8.19
C THR A 32 2.20 4.81 8.37
N VAL A 33 2.26 3.87 7.42
CA VAL A 33 3.28 2.79 7.42
C VAL A 33 4.70 3.35 7.31
N THR A 34 4.86 4.52 6.68
CA THR A 34 6.15 5.20 6.55
C THR A 34 6.75 5.56 7.90
N GLU A 35 5.99 6.25 8.77
CA GLU A 35 6.47 6.64 10.11
C GLU A 35 6.79 5.42 10.97
N MET A 36 6.01 4.35 10.84
CA MET A 36 6.27 3.09 11.55
C MET A 36 7.57 2.43 11.10
N LEU A 37 7.84 2.42 9.79
CA LEU A 37 9.10 1.92 9.26
C LEU A 37 10.27 2.77 9.76
N GLU A 38 10.16 4.09 9.74
CA GLU A 38 11.21 4.98 10.23
C GLU A 38 11.52 4.75 11.72
N ALA A 39 10.49 4.60 12.55
CA ALA A 39 10.66 4.30 13.96
C ALA A 39 11.28 2.91 14.20
N TYR A 40 10.90 1.91 13.39
CA TYR A 40 11.39 0.54 13.51
C TYR A 40 12.84 0.38 13.04
N THR A 41 13.23 1.07 11.96
CA THR A 41 14.56 0.97 11.35
C THR A 41 15.55 1.98 11.91
N LEU A 42 15.06 2.99 12.65
CA LEU A 42 15.82 4.17 13.09
C LEU A 42 16.49 4.89 11.90
N GLU A 43 15.79 4.92 10.77
CA GLU A 43 16.29 5.44 9.51
C GLU A 43 15.17 6.13 8.75
N GLN A 44 15.46 7.28 8.11
CA GLN A 44 14.49 7.91 7.20
C GLN A 44 14.13 6.99 6.04
N ILE A 45 12.86 7.01 5.65
CA ILE A 45 12.33 6.22 4.54
C ILE A 45 12.06 7.12 3.33
N ASN A 46 12.65 6.79 2.18
CA ASN A 46 12.36 7.46 0.91
C ASN A 46 11.34 6.68 0.07
N VAL A 47 10.51 7.42 -0.66
CA VAL A 47 9.63 6.88 -1.69
C VAL A 47 10.37 6.81 -3.01
N VAL A 48 10.60 5.61 -3.52
CA VAL A 48 11.17 5.38 -4.86
C VAL A 48 10.04 5.06 -5.82
N LYS A 49 9.80 5.95 -6.79
CA LYS A 49 8.78 5.74 -7.83
C LYS A 49 9.30 4.73 -8.85
N LEU A 50 8.60 3.60 -8.99
CA LEU A 50 8.91 2.58 -9.99
C LEU A 50 8.16 2.84 -11.29
N SER A 51 6.87 3.15 -11.19
CA SER A 51 6.04 3.55 -12.34
C SER A 51 4.89 4.42 -11.89
N GLU A 52 4.44 5.29 -12.79
CA GLU A 52 3.24 6.11 -12.62
C GLU A 52 2.71 6.49 -14.00
N GLY A 53 1.42 6.27 -14.25
CA GLY A 53 0.84 6.59 -15.54
C GLY A 53 -0.68 6.57 -15.54
N LEU A 54 -1.26 7.37 -16.43
CA LEU A 54 -2.68 7.37 -16.69
C LEU A 54 -3.04 6.19 -17.60
N VAL A 55 -3.89 5.29 -17.12
CA VAL A 55 -4.27 4.05 -17.81
C VAL A 55 -5.79 3.87 -17.76
N SER A 56 -6.32 3.11 -18.71
CA SER A 56 -7.72 2.66 -18.66
C SER A 56 -7.80 1.35 -17.87
N THR A 57 -8.70 1.27 -16.90
CA THR A 57 -8.94 0.05 -16.13
C THR A 57 -9.33 -1.12 -17.03
N VAL A 58 -8.66 -2.27 -16.88
CA VAL A 58 -8.93 -3.48 -17.67
C VAL A 58 -10.18 -4.23 -17.19
N GLN A 59 -10.54 -4.05 -15.92
CA GLN A 59 -11.66 -4.67 -15.23
C GLN A 59 -12.39 -3.65 -14.36
N GLU A 60 -13.60 -3.98 -13.93
CA GLU A 60 -14.31 -3.18 -12.93
C GLU A 60 -13.61 -3.23 -11.58
N ILE A 61 -13.67 -2.13 -10.83
CA ILE A 61 -13.13 -2.03 -9.47
C ILE A 61 -14.28 -1.58 -8.55
N PRO A 62 -15.10 -2.53 -8.04
CA PRO A 62 -16.32 -2.21 -7.30
C PRO A 62 -16.09 -1.38 -6.05
N VAL A 63 -14.99 -1.63 -5.32
CA VAL A 63 -14.62 -0.88 -4.10
C VAL A 63 -14.31 0.59 -4.36
N LEU A 64 -14.01 0.94 -5.61
CA LEU A 64 -13.82 2.32 -6.05
C LEU A 64 -14.99 2.81 -6.92
N GLU A 65 -16.05 2.01 -7.11
CA GLU A 65 -17.19 2.31 -7.99
C GLU A 65 -16.79 2.62 -9.44
N LEU A 66 -15.76 1.92 -9.95
CA LEU A 66 -15.24 2.16 -11.31
C LEU A 66 -15.69 1.07 -12.28
N LYS A 67 -16.10 1.51 -13.47
CA LYS A 67 -16.41 0.64 -14.61
C LYS A 67 -15.13 0.32 -15.37
N ARG A 68 -15.15 -0.78 -16.13
CA ARG A 68 -14.10 -1.10 -17.09
C ARG A 68 -13.92 0.07 -18.07
N GLY A 69 -12.67 0.42 -18.35
CA GLY A 69 -12.30 1.50 -19.26
C GLY A 69 -12.24 2.88 -18.60
N THR A 70 -12.56 3.02 -17.30
CA THR A 70 -12.37 4.29 -16.58
C THR A 70 -10.88 4.65 -16.50
N GLN A 71 -10.56 5.93 -16.69
CA GLN A 71 -9.20 6.46 -16.58
C GLN A 71 -8.77 6.58 -15.13
N VAL A 72 -7.64 5.99 -14.80
CA VAL A 72 -7.03 6.02 -13.46
C VAL A 72 -5.53 6.28 -13.57
N ILE A 73 -4.92 6.81 -12.52
CA ILE A 73 -3.47 6.79 -12.37
C ILE A 73 -3.11 5.53 -11.59
N GLU A 74 -2.35 4.64 -12.23
CA GLU A 74 -1.67 3.56 -11.54
C GLU A 74 -0.29 4.01 -11.10
N ARG A 75 0.03 3.81 -9.83
CA ARG A 75 1.30 4.17 -9.24
C ARG A 75 1.89 2.98 -8.48
N LYS A 76 3.17 2.69 -8.76
CA LYS A 76 3.95 1.63 -8.09
C LYS A 76 5.17 2.27 -7.44
N ILE A 77 5.38 2.00 -6.16
CA ILE A 77 6.49 2.57 -5.38
C ILE A 77 7.19 1.52 -4.53
N LEU A 78 8.41 1.86 -4.09
CA LEU A 78 9.07 1.24 -2.95
C LEU A 78 9.20 2.26 -1.82
N LEU A 79 8.97 1.80 -0.59
CA LEU A 79 9.49 2.44 0.61
C LEU A 79 10.86 1.85 0.90
N GLN A 80 11.88 2.69 0.82
CA GLN A 80 13.27 2.28 0.91
C GLN A 80 13.98 3.05 2.05
N GLY A 81 14.97 2.43 2.69
CA GLY A 81 15.86 3.14 3.60
C GLY A 81 16.73 4.13 2.86
N LYS A 82 16.75 5.39 3.30
CA LYS A 82 17.50 6.47 2.63
C LYS A 82 19.01 6.22 2.57
N ILE A 83 19.58 5.67 3.63
CA ILE A 83 21.01 5.36 3.82
C ILE A 83 21.28 3.90 3.44
N SER A 84 20.53 2.95 4.02
CA SER A 84 20.74 1.51 3.83
C SER A 84 20.37 1.03 2.43
N ARG A 85 19.55 1.81 1.70
CA ARG A 85 18.99 1.45 0.39
C ARG A 85 18.19 0.15 0.40
N LYS A 86 17.84 -0.36 1.59
CA LYS A 86 17.03 -1.56 1.75
C LYS A 86 15.59 -1.26 1.40
N ASN A 87 14.99 -2.09 0.55
CA ASN A 87 13.57 -2.00 0.24
C ASN A 87 12.77 -2.69 1.34
N TYR A 88 11.90 -1.93 2.01
CA TYR A 88 11.09 -2.45 3.11
C TYR A 88 9.67 -2.82 2.65
N LEU A 89 9.10 -2.06 1.73
CA LEU A 89 7.73 -2.25 1.29
C LEU A 89 7.57 -1.88 -0.19
N TYR A 90 6.77 -2.67 -0.88
CA TYR A 90 6.25 -2.37 -2.20
C TYR A 90 4.77 -2.01 -2.08
N ALA A 91 4.36 -0.92 -2.73
CA ALA A 91 2.98 -0.48 -2.74
C ALA A 91 2.51 -0.18 -4.16
N GLU A 92 1.27 -0.56 -4.42
CA GLU A 92 0.51 -0.19 -5.60
C GLU A 92 -0.64 0.73 -5.18
N SER A 93 -1.00 1.66 -6.04
CA SER A 93 -2.10 2.58 -5.80
C SER A 93 -2.83 2.84 -7.10
N ILE A 94 -4.16 2.93 -7.00
CA ILE A 94 -5.06 3.33 -8.08
C ILE A 94 -5.71 4.63 -7.63
N ILE A 95 -5.47 5.70 -8.39
CA ILE A 95 -5.96 7.04 -8.08
C ILE A 95 -6.95 7.44 -9.18
N VAL A 96 -8.13 7.90 -8.80
CA VAL A 96 -9.16 8.39 -9.74
C VAL A 96 -8.97 9.90 -9.90
N PRO A 97 -8.42 10.40 -11.02
CA PRO A 97 -8.04 11.82 -11.15
C PRO A 97 -9.24 12.74 -10.98
N GLU A 98 -10.41 12.32 -11.47
CA GLU A 98 -11.68 13.06 -11.37
C GLU A 98 -12.12 13.33 -9.92
N ARG A 99 -11.60 12.56 -8.96
CA ARG A 99 -11.88 12.72 -7.52
C ARG A 99 -10.84 13.57 -6.80
N LEU A 100 -9.78 13.99 -7.47
CA LEU A 100 -8.79 14.91 -6.91
C LEU A 100 -9.31 16.35 -6.97
N ASP A 101 -8.89 17.19 -6.03
CA ASP A 101 -9.12 18.64 -6.14
C ASP A 101 -8.52 19.17 -7.44
N ARG A 102 -9.11 20.21 -8.03
CA ARG A 102 -8.65 20.85 -9.29
C ARG A 102 -7.17 21.26 -9.31
N LYS A 103 -6.56 21.52 -8.15
CA LYS A 103 -5.13 21.85 -8.03
C LYS A 103 -4.19 20.64 -8.22
N PHE A 104 -4.74 19.43 -8.16
CA PHE A 104 -4.04 18.15 -8.25
C PHE A 104 -4.50 17.32 -9.45
N GLN A 105 -5.49 17.81 -10.22
CA GLN A 105 -5.86 17.30 -11.54
C GLN A 105 -4.91 17.86 -12.59
#